data_AF-A0A2A4NE44-F1
#
_entry.id   AF-A0A2A4NE44-F1
#
_cell.length_a   1.000
_cell.length_b   1.000
_cell.length_c   1.000
_cell.angle_alpha   90.00
_cell.angle_beta   90.00
_cell.angle_gamma   90.00
#
_symmetry.space_group_name_H-M   'P 1'
#
loop_
_entity.id
_entity.type
_entity.pdbx_description
1 polymer ?
#
loop_
_entity_poly.entity_id
_entity_poly.type
_entity_poly.pdbx_seq_one_letter_code
_entity_poly.pdbx_strand_id
1 'polypeptide(L)' 'MIALNTKQDRETVFKFGIAKLGIATQENSKVVEKHLFRLKVNEEFVINSYKEVEDLVQYLNDDDDDDDDEK' A
#
# COMPACT_ATOMS: atom_id res chain seq x y z
N MET A 1 9.76 -6.07 -15.35
CA MET A 1 8.88 -6.04 -14.17
C MET A 1 9.58 -6.82 -13.07
N ILE A 2 9.89 -6.20 -11.93
CA ILE A 2 10.53 -6.89 -10.79
C ILE A 2 9.39 -7.54 -10.02
N ALA A 3 9.28 -8.87 -10.09
CA ALA A 3 8.36 -9.61 -9.22
C ALA A 3 8.91 -9.60 -7.79
N LEU A 4 8.09 -9.20 -6.81
CA LEU A 4 8.43 -9.16 -5.40
C LEU A 4 8.52 -10.57 -4.80
N ASN A 5 9.56 -11.31 -5.18
CA ASN A 5 9.72 -12.73 -4.83
C ASN A 5 10.37 -12.95 -3.46
N THR A 6 10.97 -11.92 -2.84
CA THR A 6 11.61 -12.06 -1.53
C THR A 6 10.94 -11.22 -0.46
N LYS A 7 11.06 -11.66 0.80
CA LYS A 7 10.61 -10.89 1.96
C LYS A 7 11.25 -9.49 2.00
N GLN A 8 12.50 -9.38 1.57
CA GLN A 8 13.26 -8.12 1.54
C GLN A 8 12.72 -7.14 0.48
N ASP A 9 12.26 -7.65 -0.66
CA ASP A 9 11.58 -6.83 -1.68
C ASP A 9 10.26 -6.28 -1.12
N ARG A 10 9.49 -7.11 -0.41
CA ARG A 10 8.23 -6.69 0.22
C ARG A 10 8.45 -5.64 1.32
N GLU A 11 9.51 -5.76 2.10
CA GLU A 11 9.89 -4.74 3.09
C GLU A 11 10.30 -3.42 2.42
N THR A 12 10.97 -3.49 1.27
CA THR A 12 11.38 -2.30 0.51
C THR A 12 10.16 -1.58 -0.06
N VAL A 13 9.22 -2.34 -0.62
CA VAL A 13 7.97 -1.81 -1.16
C VAL A 13 7.05 -1.29 -0.05
N PHE A 14 7.02 -1.96 1.10
CA PHE A 14 6.32 -1.46 2.28
C PHE A 14 6.83 -0.08 2.69
N LYS A 15 8.15 0.06 2.86
CA LYS A 15 8.77 1.35 3.19
C LYS A 15 8.50 2.42 2.14
N PHE A 16 8.50 2.05 0.87
CA PHE A 16 8.14 2.95 -0.23
C PHE A 16 6.68 3.43 -0.11
N GLY A 17 5.75 2.51 0.15
CA GLY A 17 4.34 2.85 0.31
C GLY A 17 4.09 3.76 1.51
N ILE A 18 4.68 3.44 2.67
CA ILE A 18 4.58 4.28 3.87
C ILE A 18 5.18 5.68 3.63
N ALA A 19 6.29 5.79 2.89
CA ALA A 19 6.91 7.06 2.58
C ALA A 19 6.09 7.93 1.59
N LYS A 20 5.18 7.32 0.83
CA LYS A 20 4.27 8.02 -0.10
C LYS A 20 2.89 8.31 0.48
N LEU A 21 2.54 7.75 1.63
CA LEU A 21 1.33 8.12 2.34
C LEU A 21 1.43 9.60 2.76
N GLY A 22 0.46 10.41 2.36
CA GLY A 22 0.35 11.81 2.76
C GLY A 22 0.16 11.93 4.27
N ILE A 23 -0.64 11.01 4.84
CA ILE A 23 -0.80 10.86 6.29
C ILE A 23 -0.43 9.42 6.68
N ALA A 24 0.71 9.29 7.35
CA ALA A 24 1.15 8.02 7.90
C ALA A 24 0.37 7.68 9.19
N THR A 25 -0.94 7.44 9.08
CA THR A 25 -1.73 6.92 10.19
C THR A 25 -1.37 5.46 10.46
N GLN A 26 -1.59 5.04 11.71
CA GLN A 26 -1.41 3.64 12.10
C GLN A 26 -2.38 2.72 11.35
N GLU A 27 -3.50 3.26 10.86
CA GLU A 27 -4.51 2.54 10.10
C GLU A 27 -4.07 2.33 8.64
N ASN A 28 -3.63 3.38 7.96
CA ASN A 28 -3.10 3.30 6.59
C ASN A 28 -1.88 2.37 6.53
N SER A 29 -1.01 2.43 7.54
CA SER A 29 0.13 1.53 7.67
C SER A 29 -0.27 0.05 7.80
N LYS A 30 -1.35 -0.25 8.55
CA LYS A 30 -1.88 -1.61 8.70
C LYS A 30 -2.53 -2.11 7.41
N VAL A 31 -3.19 -1.24 6.65
CA VAL A 31 -3.80 -1.61 5.35
C VAL A 31 -2.71 -2.01 4.36
N VAL A 32 -1.65 -1.21 4.26
CA VAL A 32 -0.49 -1.49 3.40
C VAL A 32 0.21 -2.78 3.84
N GLU A 33 0.46 -2.97 5.15
CA GLU A 33 1.05 -4.21 5.68
C GLU A 33 0.17 -5.45 5.38
N LYS A 34 -1.15 -5.33 5.52
CA LYS A 34 -2.10 -6.42 5.28
C LYS A 34 -2.08 -6.88 3.81
N HIS A 35 -2.04 -5.95 2.87
CA HIS A 35 -2.01 -6.25 1.44
C HIS A 35 -0.64 -6.78 0.97
N LEU A 36 0.46 -6.35 1.60
CA LEU A 36 1.81 -6.83 1.26
C LEU A 36 2.18 -8.17 1.92
N PHE A 37 1.74 -8.42 3.15
CA PHE A 37 2.23 -9.55 3.95
C PHE A 37 1.15 -10.57 4.35
N ARG A 38 -0.13 -10.18 4.40
CA ARG A 38 -1.14 -10.93 5.16
C ARG A 38 -2.24 -11.57 4.33
N LEU A 39 -2.31 -11.31 3.03
CA LEU A 39 -3.18 -12.06 2.09
C LEU A 39 -2.51 -13.39 1.70
N LYS A 40 -2.61 -14.36 2.60
CA LYS A 40 -2.14 -15.75 2.40
C LYS A 40 -3.29 -16.75 2.20
N VAL A 41 -4.54 -16.27 2.19
CA VAL A 41 -5.73 -17.15 2.16
C VAL A 41 -6.29 -17.28 0.73
N ASN A 42 -6.16 -16.26 -0.11
CA ASN A 42 -6.40 -16.33 -1.55
C ASN A 42 -5.21 -15.66 -2.25
N GLU A 43 -4.51 -16.38 -3.12
CA GLU A 43 -3.37 -15.88 -3.92
C GLU A 43 -3.73 -14.72 -4.87
N GLU A 44 -5.00 -14.32 -4.93
CA GLU A 44 -5.56 -13.35 -5.87
C GLU A 44 -5.30 -11.87 -5.53
N PHE A 45 -4.85 -11.55 -4.30
CA PHE A 45 -4.64 -10.15 -3.86
C PHE A 45 -3.23 -9.90 -3.28
N VAL A 46 -2.23 -10.68 -3.70
CA VAL A 46 -0.84 -10.41 -3.34
C VAL A 46 -0.34 -9.26 -4.20
N ILE A 47 -0.03 -8.12 -3.59
CA ILE A 47 0.70 -7.05 -4.28
C ILE A 47 2.08 -7.59 -4.65
N ASN A 48 2.33 -7.68 -5.95
CA ASN A 48 3.56 -8.22 -6.52
C ASN A 48 4.41 -7.17 -7.24
N SER A 49 3.93 -5.91 -7.30
CA SER A 49 4.60 -4.81 -7.99
C SER A 49 4.53 -3.49 -7.22
N TYR A 50 5.55 -2.65 -7.41
CA TYR A 50 5.57 -1.26 -6.92
C TYR A 50 4.35 -0.46 -7.36
N LYS A 51 3.86 -0.69 -8.58
CA LYS A 51 2.69 -0.02 -9.14
C LYS A 51 1.42 -0.30 -8.33
N GLU A 52 1.21 -1.53 -7.88
CA GLU A 52 0.02 -1.89 -7.09
C GLU A 52 0.07 -1.26 -5.69
N VAL A 53 1.26 -1.08 -5.11
CA VAL A 53 1.41 -0.32 -3.86
C VAL A 53 1.20 1.16 -4.09
N GLU A 54 1.63 1.70 -5.23
CA GLU A 54 1.36 3.09 -5.59
C GLU A 54 -0.13 3.36 -5.76
N ASP A 55 -0.86 2.47 -6.45
CA ASP A 55 -2.32 2.50 -6.56
C ASP A 55 -3.00 2.44 -5.17
N LEU A 56 -2.56 1.53 -4.30
CA LEU A 56 -3.11 1.41 -2.94
C LEU A 56 -2.86 2.66 -2.10
N VAL A 57 -1.66 3.23 -2.18
CA VAL A 57 -1.30 4.44 -1.45
C VAL A 57 -2.05 5.65 -1.99
N GLN A 58 -2.24 5.71 -3.31
CA GLN A 58 -3.05 6.76 -3.93
C GLN A 58 -4.49 6.66 -3.46
N TYR A 59 -5.10 5.46 -3.45
CA TYR A 59 -6.44 5.25 -2.90
C TYR A 59 -6.54 5.72 -1.44
N LEU A 60 -5.56 5.38 -0.61
CA LEU A 60 -5.55 5.79 0.81
C LEU A 60 -5.37 7.30 0.98
N ASN A 61 -4.66 7.96 0.08
CA ASN A 61 -4.52 9.42 0.12
C ASN A 61 -5.77 10.13 -0.39
N ASP A 62 -6.44 9.57 -1.41
CA ASP A 62 -7.69 10.10 -1.98
C ASP A 62 -8.86 10.00 -0.96
N ASP A 63 -8.91 8.90 -0.19
CA ASP A 63 -9.87 8.70 0.91
C ASP A 63 -9.70 9.73 2.05
N ASP A 64 -8.48 10.27 2.22
CA ASP A 64 -8.16 11.36 3.16
C ASP A 64 -8.38 12.78 2.55
N ASP A 65 -8.54 12.91 1.23
CA ASP A 65 -8.74 14.19 0.50
C ASP A 65 -10.22 14.50 0.21
N ASP A 66 -11.14 13.52 0.38
CA ASP A 66 -12.58 13.67 0.15
C ASP A 66 -13.33 14.50 1.24
N ASP A 67 -12.59 15.18 2.12
CA ASP A 67 -13.10 16.11 3.15
C ASP A 67 -12.80 17.60 2.82
N ASP A 68 -12.27 17.94 1.63
CA ASP A 68 -11.94 19.34 1.27
C ASP A 68 -12.39 19.79 -0.14
N ASP A 69 -13.63 19.47 -0.52
CA ASP A 69 -14.30 20.19 -1.62
C ASP A 69 -15.79 20.47 -1.30
N GLU A 70 -16.03 21.19 -0.19
CA GLU A 70 -17.26 21.99 -0.03
C GLU A 70 -16.92 23.47 -0.31
N LYS A 71 -17.01 23.88 -1.58
CA LYS A 71 -16.98 25.29 -2.01
C LYS A 71 -18.37 25.88 -2.21
#